data_AF-A0A3A1NL56-F1
#
_entry.id   AF-A0A3A1NL56-F1
#
_cell.length_a   1.000
_cell.length_b   1.000
_cell.length_c   1.000
_cell.angle_alpha   90.00
_cell.angle_beta   90.00
_cell.angle_gamma   90.00
#
_symmetry.space_group_name_H-M   'P 1'
#
loop_
_entity.id
_entity.type
_entity.pdbx_description
1 polymer ?
#
loop_
_entity_poly.entity_id
_entity_poly.type
_entity_poly.pdbx_seq_one_letter_code
_entity_poly.pdbx_strand_id
1 'polypeptide(L)'
;MKCLRLLLLLSVMAVLSCDDDPEQNPEGFTEFVTNIDGDWKIDQVLQNGNDITNFIDFQSFSLQLSYENGMPSSYTLSNLTTPFVLGQASGNWSFDDPVYPTKINFSDGTSLDIQGAVLSGGDELTVTVPMGCTSNTYTYRLSK
;
A
#
# COMPACT_ATOMS: atom_id res chain seq x y z
N MET A 1 48.43 9.10 50.75
CA MET A 1 47.76 10.19 49.99
C MET A 1 47.87 10.06 48.46
N LYS A 2 48.99 9.57 47.88
CA LYS A 2 49.14 9.42 46.42
C LYS A 2 48.25 8.31 45.82
N CYS A 3 48.15 7.14 46.46
CA CYS A 3 47.26 6.05 46.00
C CYS A 3 45.77 6.42 46.05
N LEU A 4 45.33 7.15 47.08
CA LEU A 4 43.93 7.56 47.22
C LEU A 4 43.50 8.54 46.11
N ARG A 5 44.41 9.44 45.68
CA ARG A 5 44.17 10.34 44.54
C ARG A 5 44.12 9.58 43.21
N LEU A 6 44.94 8.53 43.06
CA LEU A 6 44.97 7.70 41.84
C LEU A 6 43.67 6.88 41.69
N LEU A 7 43.16 6.32 42.80
CA LEU A 7 41.89 5.60 42.83
C LEU A 7 40.69 6.50 42.50
N LEU A 8 40.70 7.75 42.99
CA LEU A 8 39.63 8.72 42.73
C LEU A 8 39.62 9.19 41.26
N LEU A 9 40.78 9.33 40.64
CA LEU A 9 40.91 9.65 39.22
C LEU A 9 40.42 8.49 38.32
N LEU A 10 40.71 7.25 38.71
CA LEU A 10 40.29 6.07 37.96
C LEU A 10 38.77 5.84 38.03
N SER A 11 38.13 6.14 39.16
CA SER A 11 36.67 6.05 39.29
C SER A 11 35.93 7.10 38.47
N VAL A 12 36.51 8.29 38.26
CA VAL A 12 35.90 9.35 37.43
C VAL A 12 35.98 9.02 35.94
N MET A 13 37.05 8.34 35.48
CA MET A 13 37.14 7.90 34.09
C MET A 13 36.16 6.76 33.76
N ALA A 14 35.84 5.90 34.73
CA ALA A 14 34.93 4.77 34.52
C ALA A 14 33.47 5.20 34.26
N VAL A 15 33.03 6.35 34.78
CA VAL A 15 31.65 6.86 34.60
C VAL A 15 31.45 7.71 33.34
N LEU A 16 32.54 8.03 32.63
CA LEU A 16 32.48 8.76 31.35
C LEU A 16 32.52 7.82 30.14
N SER A 17 32.64 6.50 30.36
CA SER A 17 32.61 5.48 29.31
C SER A 17 31.18 4.99 29.06
N CYS A 18 30.26 5.91 28.75
CA CYS A 18 29.03 5.53 28.07
C CYS A 18 29.37 5.44 26.58
N ASP A 19 29.52 4.21 26.08
CA ASP A 19 29.41 3.95 24.64
C ASP A 19 27.90 4.04 24.34
N ASP A 20 27.47 5.00 23.53
CA ASP A 20 26.10 5.01 23.05
C ASP A 20 25.91 3.74 22.22
N ASP A 21 24.95 2.89 22.59
CA ASP A 21 24.63 1.70 21.80
C ASP A 21 24.39 2.12 20.35
N PRO A 22 25.09 1.52 19.36
CA PRO A 22 24.89 1.89 17.98
C PRO A 22 23.42 1.67 17.63
N GLU A 23 22.77 2.73 17.16
CA GLU A 23 21.36 2.72 16.77
C GLU A 23 21.11 1.53 15.84
N GLN A 24 20.42 0.50 16.35
CA GLN A 24 20.11 -0.68 15.55
C GLN A 24 19.05 -0.28 14.53
N ASN A 25 19.48 -0.15 13.27
CA ASN A 25 18.65 0.14 12.10
C ASN A 25 18.10 1.58 12.03
N PRO A 26 18.95 2.60 11.82
CA PRO A 26 18.53 4.00 11.72
C PRO A 26 17.54 4.26 10.58
N GLU A 27 17.51 3.39 9.56
CA GLU A 27 16.56 3.47 8.45
C GLU A 27 15.34 2.54 8.60
N GLY A 28 15.31 1.70 9.64
CA GLY A 28 14.34 0.62 9.82
C GLY A 28 12.88 1.03 10.01
N PHE A 29 12.66 2.32 10.25
CA PHE A 29 11.36 2.93 10.50
C PHE A 29 11.09 4.09 9.54
N THR A 30 11.82 4.18 8.43
CA THR A 30 11.53 5.21 7.42
C THR A 30 10.23 4.86 6.73
N GLU A 31 9.14 5.53 7.11
CA GLU A 31 7.85 5.40 6.46
C GLU A 31 7.91 6.02 5.07
N PHE A 32 7.57 5.23 4.05
CA PHE A 32 7.48 5.71 2.66
C PHE A 32 6.02 5.83 2.27
N VAL A 33 5.70 6.84 1.47
CA VAL A 33 4.40 6.93 0.82
C VAL A 33 4.28 5.78 -0.17
N THR A 34 3.22 4.99 -0.04
CA THR A 34 2.95 3.87 -0.94
C THR A 34 2.72 4.39 -2.35
N ASN A 35 3.49 3.87 -3.32
CA ASN A 35 3.37 4.21 -4.74
C ASN A 35 2.96 2.98 -5.57
N ILE A 36 1.73 2.99 -6.08
CA ILE A 36 1.18 1.98 -7.00
C ILE A 36 0.85 2.55 -8.38
N ASP A 37 1.59 3.57 -8.80
CA ASP A 37 1.64 4.02 -10.19
C ASP A 37 1.70 2.83 -11.16
N GLY A 38 0.87 2.90 -12.21
CA GLY A 38 0.87 1.90 -13.26
C GLY A 38 -0.48 1.66 -13.93
N ASP A 39 -0.43 0.90 -15.01
CA ASP A 39 -1.59 0.34 -15.71
C ASP A 39 -1.89 -1.05 -15.15
N TRP A 40 -2.96 -1.17 -14.37
CA TRP A 40 -3.35 -2.42 -13.71
C TRP A 40 -4.35 -3.20 -14.55
N LYS A 41 -4.05 -4.47 -14.83
CA LYS A 41 -4.91 -5.44 -15.52
C LYS A 41 -5.55 -6.39 -14.53
N ILE A 42 -6.73 -6.93 -14.84
CA ILE A 42 -7.36 -7.97 -14.02
C ILE A 42 -6.85 -9.34 -14.47
N ASP A 43 -6.21 -10.06 -13.56
CA ASP A 43 -5.74 -11.45 -13.79
C ASP A 43 -6.75 -12.48 -13.31
N GLN A 44 -7.45 -12.18 -12.22
CA GLN A 44 -8.39 -13.10 -11.59
C GLN A 44 -9.56 -12.35 -10.96
N VAL A 45 -10.75 -12.93 -11.10
CA VAL A 45 -11.96 -12.48 -10.42
C VAL A 45 -12.59 -13.63 -9.65
N LEU A 46 -12.78 -13.42 -8.35
CA LEU A 46 -13.49 -14.34 -7.47
C LEU A 46 -14.84 -13.75 -7.07
N GLN A 47 -15.91 -14.53 -7.21
CA GLN A 47 -17.23 -14.22 -6.66
C GLN A 47 -17.52 -15.19 -5.52
N ASN A 48 -17.61 -14.68 -4.29
CA ASN A 48 -17.76 -15.48 -3.08
C ASN A 48 -16.70 -16.59 -2.94
N GLY A 49 -15.47 -16.30 -3.38
CA GLY A 49 -14.36 -17.26 -3.41
C GLY A 49 -14.37 -18.24 -4.60
N ASN A 50 -15.41 -18.24 -5.44
CA ASN A 50 -15.41 -19.04 -6.68
C ASN A 50 -14.76 -18.26 -7.81
N ASP A 51 -13.84 -18.89 -8.53
CA ASP A 51 -13.18 -18.28 -9.69
C ASP A 51 -14.15 -18.18 -10.88
N ILE A 52 -14.38 -16.94 -11.32
CA ILE A 52 -15.26 -16.60 -12.46
C ILE A 52 -14.49 -15.91 -13.59
N THR A 53 -13.15 -15.93 -13.54
CA THR A 53 -12.27 -15.21 -14.48
C THR A 53 -12.58 -15.54 -15.94
N ASN A 54 -12.93 -16.80 -16.22
CA ASN A 54 -13.18 -17.28 -17.58
C ASN A 54 -14.62 -17.03 -18.08
N PHE A 55 -15.49 -16.40 -17.29
CA PHE A 55 -16.87 -16.11 -17.71
C PHE A 55 -17.00 -14.81 -18.53
N ILE A 56 -16.04 -13.91 -18.41
CA ILE A 56 -16.01 -12.61 -19.08
C ILE A 56 -14.59 -12.35 -19.59
N ASP A 57 -14.46 -11.67 -20.72
CA ASP A 57 -13.16 -11.20 -21.19
C ASP A 57 -12.72 -9.94 -20.41
N PHE A 58 -11.76 -10.13 -19.51
CA PHE A 58 -11.14 -9.05 -18.73
C PHE A 58 -9.89 -8.47 -19.42
N GLN A 59 -9.41 -9.03 -20.53
CA GLN A 59 -8.11 -8.64 -21.14
C GLN A 59 -8.11 -7.21 -21.70
N SER A 60 -9.29 -6.67 -22.02
CA SER A 60 -9.45 -5.30 -22.51
C SER A 60 -9.57 -4.26 -21.40
N PHE A 61 -9.69 -4.70 -20.14
CA PHE A 61 -9.77 -3.82 -18.97
C PHE A 61 -8.39 -3.31 -18.57
N SER A 62 -8.36 -2.08 -18.08
CA SER A 62 -7.20 -1.38 -17.53
C SER A 62 -7.70 -0.43 -16.47
N LEU A 63 -7.02 -0.38 -15.33
CA LEU A 63 -7.10 0.70 -14.38
C LEU A 63 -5.74 1.38 -14.33
N GLN A 64 -5.60 2.49 -15.02
CA GLN A 64 -4.41 3.33 -14.88
C GLN A 64 -4.55 4.16 -13.60
N LEU A 65 -3.60 4.02 -12.68
CA LEU A 65 -3.46 4.86 -11.50
C LEU A 65 -2.25 5.77 -11.70
N SER A 66 -2.48 7.08 -11.62
CA SER A 66 -1.46 8.11 -11.81
C SER A 66 -1.14 8.83 -10.50
N TYR A 67 0.11 9.28 -10.40
CA TYR A 67 0.62 10.10 -9.31
C TYR A 67 1.09 11.46 -9.85
N GLU A 68 0.95 12.50 -9.04
CA GLU A 68 1.56 13.81 -9.27
C GLU A 68 2.32 14.23 -8.02
N ASN A 69 3.59 14.64 -8.18
CA ASN A 69 4.47 15.04 -7.07
C ASN A 69 4.55 14.01 -5.92
N GLY A 70 4.50 12.71 -6.26
CA GLY A 70 4.55 11.62 -5.29
C GLY A 70 3.25 11.35 -4.54
N MET A 71 2.13 11.96 -4.94
CA MET A 71 0.81 11.72 -4.36
C MET A 71 -0.16 11.16 -5.41
N PRO A 72 -1.13 10.30 -5.02
CA PRO A 72 -2.23 9.89 -5.89
C PRO A 72 -2.93 11.09 -6.54
N SER A 73 -3.18 11.03 -7.85
CA SER A 73 -3.79 12.14 -8.58
C SER A 73 -5.05 11.72 -9.33
N SER A 74 -4.90 10.88 -10.37
CA SER A 74 -5.98 10.57 -11.30
C SER A 74 -6.00 9.10 -11.70
N TYR A 75 -7.17 8.61 -12.05
CA TYR A 75 -7.36 7.28 -12.61
C TYR A 75 -8.04 7.36 -13.97
N THR A 76 -7.80 6.36 -14.81
CA THR A 76 -8.57 6.14 -16.05
C THR A 76 -8.86 4.66 -16.28
N LEU A 77 -9.96 4.38 -16.96
CA LEU A 77 -10.39 3.05 -17.38
C LEU A 77 -10.39 2.95 -18.91
N SER A 78 -9.80 1.89 -19.47
CA SER A 78 -9.80 1.66 -20.92
C SER A 78 -11.10 1.08 -21.46
N ASN A 79 -11.83 0.30 -20.64
CA ASN A 79 -13.07 -0.38 -21.05
C ASN A 79 -14.12 -0.40 -19.94
N LEU A 80 -15.25 0.27 -20.16
CA LEU A 80 -16.39 0.31 -19.24
C LEU A 80 -17.38 -0.86 -19.40
N THR A 81 -17.22 -1.70 -20.42
CA THR A 81 -18.10 -2.87 -20.63
C THR A 81 -17.74 -4.06 -19.76
N THR A 82 -16.47 -4.13 -19.32
CA THR A 82 -16.02 -5.11 -18.33
C THR A 82 -16.62 -4.74 -16.97
N PRO A 83 -17.37 -5.64 -16.31
CA PRO A 83 -17.95 -5.35 -15.01
C PRO A 83 -16.87 -5.03 -13.98
N PHE A 84 -16.88 -3.80 -13.50
CA PHE A 84 -16.02 -3.29 -12.44
C PHE A 84 -16.83 -2.29 -11.60
N VAL A 85 -16.37 -1.99 -10.38
CA VAL A 85 -17.16 -1.18 -9.43
C VAL A 85 -17.30 0.29 -9.86
N LEU A 86 -16.32 0.81 -10.61
CA LEU A 86 -16.29 2.22 -11.01
C LEU A 86 -17.25 2.47 -12.18
N GLY A 87 -18.11 3.48 -12.02
CA GLY A 87 -19.07 3.88 -13.04
C GLY A 87 -18.55 4.96 -14.00
N GLN A 88 -17.45 5.64 -13.65
CA GLN A 88 -16.85 6.71 -14.45
C GLN A 88 -15.54 6.25 -15.09
N ALA A 89 -15.30 6.62 -16.35
CA ALA A 89 -14.08 6.26 -17.07
C ALA A 89 -12.81 6.93 -16.53
N SER A 90 -12.96 7.98 -15.73
CA SER A 90 -11.83 8.73 -15.19
C SER A 90 -12.26 9.57 -13.99
N GLY A 91 -11.32 9.86 -13.12
CA GLY A 91 -11.53 10.76 -11.98
C GLY A 91 -10.27 10.87 -11.14
N ASN A 92 -10.43 11.25 -9.88
CA ASN A 92 -9.36 11.29 -8.90
C ASN A 92 -9.46 10.08 -7.98
N TRP A 93 -8.32 9.69 -7.41
CA TRP A 93 -8.27 8.61 -6.43
C TRP A 93 -7.27 8.95 -5.33
N SER A 94 -7.40 8.30 -4.17
CA SER A 94 -6.47 8.41 -3.06
C SER A 94 -6.47 7.13 -2.23
N PHE A 95 -5.46 6.95 -1.39
CA PHE A 95 -5.57 6.01 -0.29
C PHE A 95 -6.35 6.60 0.88
N ASP A 96 -6.81 5.74 1.80
CA ASP A 96 -7.27 6.14 3.13
C ASP A 96 -6.10 6.55 4.04
N ASP A 97 -4.98 5.82 3.95
CA ASP A 97 -3.72 6.12 4.61
C ASP A 97 -2.57 6.06 3.58
N PRO A 98 -1.73 7.11 3.47
CA PRO A 98 -0.67 7.14 2.45
C PRO A 98 0.51 6.19 2.74
N VAL A 99 0.71 5.75 3.97
CA VAL A 99 1.83 4.88 4.39
C VAL A 99 1.38 3.43 4.49
N TYR A 100 0.23 3.16 5.11
CA TYR A 100 -0.31 1.81 5.32
C TYR A 100 -1.75 1.70 4.79
N PRO A 101 -1.92 1.78 3.46
CA PRO A 101 -3.25 1.85 2.87
C PRO A 101 -4.03 0.56 3.10
N THR A 102 -5.29 0.72 3.52
CA THR A 102 -6.26 -0.39 3.59
C THR A 102 -7.38 -0.23 2.57
N LYS A 103 -7.53 0.97 1.99
CA LYS A 103 -8.55 1.27 0.98
C LYS A 103 -8.02 2.17 -0.12
N ILE A 104 -8.51 1.95 -1.32
CA ILE A 104 -8.42 2.90 -2.43
C ILE A 104 -9.77 3.60 -2.54
N ASN A 105 -9.78 4.92 -2.45
CA ASN A 105 -10.97 5.77 -2.56
C ASN A 105 -10.98 6.46 -3.91
N PHE A 106 -12.16 6.56 -4.52
CA PHE A 106 -12.36 7.21 -5.81
C PHE A 106 -13.30 8.40 -5.68
N SER A 107 -13.14 9.39 -6.56
CA SER A 107 -13.91 10.63 -6.54
C SER A 107 -15.41 10.45 -6.81
N ASP A 108 -15.83 9.29 -7.32
CA ASP A 108 -17.24 8.95 -7.53
C ASP A 108 -17.93 8.43 -6.24
N GLY A 109 -17.20 8.34 -5.13
CA GLY A 109 -17.66 7.85 -3.84
C GLY A 109 -17.46 6.34 -3.64
N THR A 110 -16.94 5.65 -4.65
CA THR A 110 -16.60 4.22 -4.57
C THR A 110 -15.30 4.01 -3.81
N SER A 111 -15.16 2.86 -3.17
CA SER A 111 -13.90 2.41 -2.60
C SER A 111 -13.63 0.93 -2.88
N LEU A 112 -12.36 0.55 -2.75
CA LEU A 112 -11.86 -0.82 -2.83
C LEU A 112 -11.11 -1.13 -1.55
N ASP A 113 -11.40 -2.26 -0.92
CA ASP A 113 -10.66 -2.74 0.25
C ASP A 113 -9.44 -3.52 -0.22
N ILE A 114 -8.26 -3.16 0.26
CA ILE A 114 -7.00 -3.82 -0.08
C ILE A 114 -6.86 -5.09 0.75
N GLN A 115 -6.50 -6.21 0.10
CA GLN A 115 -6.14 -7.44 0.78
C GLN A 115 -4.63 -7.59 0.89
N GLY A 116 -4.14 -7.66 2.13
CA GLY A 116 -2.70 -7.80 2.41
C GLY A 116 -1.97 -6.46 2.42
N ALA A 117 -0.64 -6.53 2.46
CA ALA A 117 0.20 -5.33 2.40
C ALA A 117 0.44 -4.93 0.94
N VAL A 118 0.29 -3.63 0.65
CA VAL A 118 0.68 -3.06 -0.65
C VAL A 118 2.08 -2.50 -0.51
N LEU A 119 2.98 -2.97 -1.36
CA LEU A 119 4.36 -2.50 -1.39
C LEU A 119 4.51 -1.46 -2.49
N SER A 120 5.23 -0.38 -2.18
CA SER A 120 5.61 0.62 -3.17
C SER A 120 6.41 -0.03 -4.30
N GLY A 121 5.99 0.19 -5.55
CA GLY A 121 6.58 -0.46 -6.72
C GLY A 121 6.22 -1.93 -6.89
N GLY A 122 5.31 -2.50 -6.10
CA GLY A 122 4.80 -3.85 -6.28
C GLY A 122 4.00 -4.00 -7.59
N ASP A 123 3.98 -5.23 -8.10
CA ASP A 123 3.33 -5.59 -9.37
C ASP A 123 2.06 -6.43 -9.18
N GLU A 124 1.65 -6.69 -7.93
CA GLU A 124 0.41 -7.39 -7.60
C GLU A 124 -0.43 -6.55 -6.64
N LEU A 125 -1.73 -6.49 -6.90
CA LEU A 125 -2.72 -5.80 -6.08
C LEU A 125 -3.97 -6.68 -5.98
N THR A 126 -4.37 -7.04 -4.76
CA THR A 126 -5.63 -7.76 -4.54
C THR A 126 -6.60 -6.83 -3.81
N VAL A 127 -7.80 -6.66 -4.37
CA VAL A 127 -8.83 -5.78 -3.85
C VAL A 127 -10.18 -6.46 -3.77
N THR A 128 -10.97 -6.10 -2.76
CA THR A 128 -12.35 -6.52 -2.60
C THR A 128 -13.27 -5.31 -2.74
N VAL A 129 -14.40 -5.49 -3.40
CA VAL A 129 -15.43 -4.45 -3.48
C VAL A 129 -16.28 -4.52 -2.20
N PRO A 130 -16.33 -3.45 -1.38
CA PRO A 130 -17.21 -3.35 -0.23
C PRO A 130 -18.65 -3.09 -0.71
N MET A 131 -19.28 -4.10 -1.31
CA MET A 131 -20.71 -4.04 -1.58
C MET A 131 -21.44 -4.21 -0.24
N GLY A 132 -22.51 -3.44 -0.02
CA GLY A 132 -23.33 -3.49 1.21
C GLY A 132 -24.01 -4.85 1.44
N CYS A 133 -25.15 -4.88 2.14
CA CYS A 133 -25.86 -6.09 2.62
C CYS A 133 -26.35 -7.12 1.55
N THR A 134 -25.74 -7.19 0.38
CA THR A 134 -25.93 -8.21 -0.65
C THR A 134 -24.91 -9.34 -0.50
N SER A 135 -25.37 -10.59 -0.58
CA SER A 135 -24.60 -11.82 -0.32
C SER A 135 -23.39 -12.08 -1.21
N ASN A 136 -23.07 -11.21 -2.16
CA ASN A 136 -21.97 -11.40 -3.10
C ASN A 136 -20.78 -10.52 -2.73
N THR A 137 -19.60 -11.12 -2.63
CA THR A 137 -18.31 -10.44 -2.49
C THR A 137 -17.51 -10.69 -3.77
N TYR A 138 -17.00 -9.61 -4.37
CA TYR A 138 -16.09 -9.73 -5.51
C TYR A 138 -14.67 -9.36 -5.08
N THR A 139 -13.73 -10.26 -5.36
CA THR A 139 -12.30 -10.03 -5.18
C THR A 139 -11.62 -10.04 -6.52
N TYR A 140 -10.83 -9.01 -6.81
CA TYR A 140 -10.05 -8.85 -8.02
C TYR A 140 -8.57 -8.96 -7.67
N ARG A 141 -7.83 -9.79 -8.39
CA ARG A 141 -6.37 -9.75 -8.42
C ARG A 141 -5.94 -9.02 -9.68
N LEU A 142 -5.11 -8.00 -9.50
CA LEU A 142 -4.57 -7.18 -10.56
C LEU A 142 -3.05 -7.27 -10.61
N SER A 143 -2.49 -7.13 -11.81
CA SER A 143 -1.05 -6.99 -12.03
C SER A 143 -0.72 -5.92 -13.09
N LYS A 144 0.55 -5.55 -13.19
CA LYS A 144 1.08 -4.58 -14.15
C LYS A 144 2.34 -5.09 -14.86
#